data_AF-A0A956Z6U7-F1
#
_entry.id   AF-A0A956Z6U7-F1
#
_cell.length_a   1.000
_cell.length_b   1.000
_cell.length_c   1.000
_cell.angle_alpha   90.00
_cell.angle_beta   90.00
_cell.angle_gamma   90.00
#
_symmetry.space_group_name_H-M   'P 1'
#
loop_
_entity.id
_entity.type
_entity.pdbx_description
1 polymer ?
#
loop_
_entity_poly.entity_id
_entity_poly.type
_entity_poly.pdbx_seq_one_letter_code
_entity_poly.pdbx_strand_id
1 'polypeptide(L)'
;MLRDVVSDAYRNVIEALRTVTLWLEKGLNLVFTQKYNPLYYHGALPNFFLWVLYLSGLLLFAYYVPTLEGAYNSVNYITSRIPSGALFRATHRYAADAMMIFVLVHFFRVLFTDRYREYRILPWITGVLLITVMFIAGLTGYMLIWDADSVALTFRTMELLNAIPVIGPSVTALLIGGQQITDYTLTRYMFLHFAIPSSMLFFLWWHYLRITRPVTNAPLALNLLMFGGLLMFCGIFPVAIGQAPPVNLSDMAFIPQAIKDVDWLYMFPQGFLVTGKTIGFAWLVTLGIPLGMLLLPYVQSKQFVGQFAQVVSDNCTGCSLCYHDCPYEAIEMHDRDDNTKFKRIAVVDVGRCANCGLCVGACAFKAIEIPRSQTPNVFAEIEAAMARAEAAPV
;
A
#
# COMPACT_ATOMS: atom_id res chain seq x y z
N MET A 1 -31.94 9.15 -6.70
CA MET A 1 -31.47 10.48 -7.16
C MET A 1 -30.08 10.83 -6.62
N LEU A 2 -29.89 11.13 -5.32
CA LEU A 2 -28.53 11.33 -4.74
C LEU A 2 -27.61 10.11 -4.87
N ARG A 3 -28.17 8.90 -4.72
CA ARG A 3 -27.45 7.63 -4.89
C ARG A 3 -26.98 7.39 -6.35
N ASP A 4 -27.69 7.95 -7.32
CA ASP A 4 -27.44 7.75 -8.76
C ASP A 4 -26.42 8.77 -9.28
N VAL A 5 -26.55 10.04 -8.87
CA VAL A 5 -25.58 11.11 -9.20
C VAL A 5 -24.19 10.85 -8.59
N VAL A 6 -24.15 10.38 -7.32
CA VAL A 6 -22.89 9.94 -6.69
C VAL A 6 -22.31 8.72 -7.42
N SER A 7 -23.14 7.87 -7.99
CA SER A 7 -22.68 6.69 -8.74
C SER A 7 -22.05 7.05 -10.09
N ASP A 8 -22.57 8.04 -10.79
CA ASP A 8 -22.06 8.47 -12.11
C ASP A 8 -20.75 9.25 -11.98
N ALA A 9 -20.68 10.19 -11.02
CA ALA A 9 -19.43 10.89 -10.74
C ALA A 9 -18.32 9.93 -10.27
N TYR A 10 -18.66 8.96 -9.41
CA TYR A 10 -17.74 7.90 -8.99
C TYR A 10 -17.26 7.06 -10.17
N ARG A 11 -18.19 6.57 -11.01
CA ARG A 11 -17.85 5.78 -12.20
C ARG A 11 -16.91 6.53 -13.15
N ASN A 12 -17.20 7.79 -13.44
CA ASN A 12 -16.36 8.61 -14.32
C ASN A 12 -14.94 8.79 -13.76
N VAL A 13 -14.81 9.00 -12.45
CA VAL A 13 -13.50 9.10 -11.78
C VAL A 13 -12.74 7.77 -11.85
N ILE A 14 -13.39 6.65 -11.55
CA ILE A 14 -12.78 5.33 -11.63
C ILE A 14 -12.34 5.00 -13.06
N GLU A 15 -13.17 5.32 -14.06
CA GLU A 15 -12.88 5.08 -15.47
C GLU A 15 -11.71 5.93 -15.97
N ALA A 16 -11.65 7.20 -15.56
CA ALA A 16 -10.50 8.06 -15.83
C ALA A 16 -9.20 7.51 -15.20
N LEU A 17 -9.24 7.13 -13.93
CA LEU A 17 -8.09 6.57 -13.21
C LEU A 17 -7.62 5.24 -13.80
N ARG A 18 -8.56 4.39 -14.21
CA ARG A 18 -8.27 3.15 -14.93
C ARG A 18 -7.57 3.44 -16.26
N THR A 19 -8.06 4.43 -17.01
CA THR A 19 -7.45 4.85 -18.29
C THR A 19 -6.03 5.35 -18.10
N VAL A 20 -5.80 6.20 -17.09
CA VAL A 20 -4.45 6.68 -16.73
C VAL A 20 -3.54 5.53 -16.34
N THR A 21 -4.01 4.60 -15.53
CA THR A 21 -3.23 3.42 -15.12
C THR A 21 -2.83 2.57 -16.32
N LEU A 22 -3.76 2.30 -17.23
CA LEU A 22 -3.48 1.55 -18.46
C LEU A 22 -2.50 2.28 -19.38
N TRP A 23 -2.60 3.61 -19.45
CA TRP A 23 -1.65 4.43 -20.21
C TRP A 23 -0.24 4.34 -19.62
N LEU A 24 -0.10 4.44 -18.28
CA LEU A 24 1.18 4.28 -17.59
C LEU A 24 1.76 2.88 -17.78
N GLU A 25 0.94 1.83 -17.66
CA GLU A 25 1.37 0.45 -17.89
C GLU A 25 1.87 0.25 -19.32
N LYS A 26 1.15 0.77 -20.32
CA LYS A 26 1.59 0.74 -21.72
C LYS A 26 2.91 1.48 -21.91
N GLY A 27 3.06 2.67 -21.33
CA GLY A 27 4.30 3.44 -21.40
C GLY A 27 5.48 2.67 -20.79
N LEU A 28 5.29 2.08 -19.61
CA LEU A 28 6.32 1.26 -18.99
C LEU A 28 6.60 -0.02 -19.75
N ASN A 29 5.61 -0.62 -20.43
CA ASN A 29 5.84 -1.79 -21.29
C ASN A 29 6.72 -1.49 -22.52
N LEU A 30 6.92 -0.21 -22.88
CA LEU A 30 7.85 0.19 -23.93
C LEU A 30 9.31 0.18 -23.44
N VAL A 31 9.52 0.45 -22.15
CA VAL A 31 10.84 0.53 -21.52
C VAL A 31 11.23 -0.80 -20.88
N PHE A 32 10.29 -1.39 -20.16
CA PHE A 32 10.38 -2.70 -19.51
C PHE A 32 9.60 -3.72 -20.34
N THR A 33 10.15 -4.91 -20.56
CA THR A 33 9.32 -5.99 -21.09
C THR A 33 8.17 -6.29 -20.12
N GLN A 34 7.06 -6.85 -20.60
CA GLN A 34 5.89 -7.15 -19.75
C GLN A 34 6.25 -7.94 -18.49
N LYS A 35 7.27 -8.82 -18.56
CA LYS A 35 7.76 -9.61 -17.42
C LYS A 35 8.37 -8.74 -16.31
N TYR A 36 8.97 -7.60 -16.65
CA TYR A 36 9.73 -6.74 -15.73
C TYR A 36 9.07 -5.37 -15.50
N ASN A 37 7.81 -5.18 -15.90
CA ASN A 37 7.10 -3.93 -15.61
C ASN A 37 6.86 -3.79 -14.09
N PRO A 38 7.41 -2.75 -13.42
CA PRO A 38 7.27 -2.57 -11.97
C PRO A 38 5.82 -2.43 -11.51
N LEU A 39 4.92 -1.86 -12.33
CA LEU A 39 3.53 -1.66 -11.97
C LEU A 39 2.75 -2.96 -11.80
N TYR A 40 3.22 -4.08 -12.35
CA TYR A 40 2.62 -5.39 -12.13
C TYR A 40 3.02 -6.01 -10.79
N TYR A 41 4.11 -5.53 -10.19
CA TYR A 41 4.64 -6.01 -8.90
C TYR A 41 4.41 -4.99 -7.77
N HIS A 42 3.41 -4.12 -7.91
CA HIS A 42 3.08 -3.07 -6.96
C HIS A 42 2.87 -3.57 -5.52
N GLY A 43 2.42 -4.81 -5.30
CA GLY A 43 2.33 -5.43 -3.96
C GLY A 43 3.60 -6.15 -3.48
N ALA A 44 4.47 -6.57 -4.39
CA ALA A 44 5.70 -7.31 -4.07
C ALA A 44 6.91 -6.38 -3.85
N LEU A 45 6.98 -5.26 -4.58
CA LEU A 45 8.06 -4.29 -4.46
C LEU A 45 8.14 -3.61 -3.08
N PRO A 46 7.03 -3.28 -2.39
CA PRO A 46 7.10 -2.83 -1.00
C PRO A 46 7.80 -3.82 -0.07
N ASN A 47 7.54 -5.12 -0.21
CA ASN A 47 8.22 -6.16 0.57
C ASN A 47 9.73 -6.19 0.25
N PHE A 48 10.11 -6.02 -1.01
CA PHE A 48 11.51 -5.88 -1.39
C PHE A 48 12.18 -4.66 -0.72
N PHE A 49 11.56 -3.48 -0.79
CA PHE A 49 12.11 -2.28 -0.14
C PHE A 49 12.12 -2.37 1.39
N LEU A 50 11.17 -3.09 2.00
CA LEU A 50 11.21 -3.39 3.42
C LEU A 50 12.49 -4.16 3.81
N TRP A 51 12.93 -5.14 3.01
CA TRP A 51 14.21 -5.82 3.23
C TRP A 51 15.42 -4.91 3.03
N VAL A 52 15.38 -4.01 2.03
CA VAL A 52 16.41 -2.99 1.84
C VAL A 52 16.50 -2.07 3.08
N LEU A 53 15.35 -1.68 3.64
CA LEU A 53 15.26 -0.88 4.86
C LEU A 53 15.83 -1.61 6.08
N TYR A 54 15.52 -2.89 6.26
CA TYR A 54 16.10 -3.67 7.36
C TYR A 54 17.63 -3.75 7.27
N LEU A 55 18.16 -4.07 6.09
CA LEU A 55 19.60 -4.21 5.90
C LEU A 55 20.32 -2.88 6.08
N SER A 56 19.83 -1.81 5.43
CA SER A 56 20.42 -0.47 5.57
C SER A 56 20.24 0.07 7.00
N GLY A 57 19.11 -0.16 7.65
CA GLY A 57 18.83 0.26 9.02
C GLY A 57 19.74 -0.43 10.04
N LEU A 58 19.99 -1.73 9.87
CA LEU A 58 20.94 -2.47 10.71
C LEU A 58 22.36 -1.90 10.61
N LEU A 59 22.80 -1.53 9.40
CA LEU A 59 24.10 -0.89 9.19
C LEU A 59 24.18 0.49 9.85
N LEU A 60 23.13 1.30 9.73
CA LEU A 60 23.07 2.62 10.38
C LEU A 60 23.06 2.49 11.91
N PHE A 61 22.31 1.52 12.43
CA PHE A 61 22.20 1.25 13.86
C PHE A 61 23.55 0.93 14.51
N ALA A 62 24.45 0.24 13.80
CA ALA A 62 25.78 -0.09 14.32
C ALA A 62 26.62 1.15 14.71
N TYR A 63 26.29 2.34 14.21
CA TYR A 63 27.01 3.58 14.46
C TYR A 63 26.18 4.65 15.19
N TYR A 64 24.88 4.43 15.38
CA TYR A 64 23.98 5.43 15.93
C TYR A 64 24.05 5.50 17.46
N VAL A 65 24.07 6.72 18.01
CA VAL A 65 24.09 6.96 19.46
C VAL A 65 22.78 7.65 19.89
N PRO A 66 21.87 6.96 20.61
CA PRO A 66 20.54 7.47 20.96
C PRO A 66 20.54 8.40 22.19
N THR A 67 21.40 9.42 22.20
CA THR A 67 21.44 10.47 23.23
C THR A 67 21.23 11.84 22.58
N LEU A 68 20.79 12.83 23.36
CA LEU A 68 20.49 14.17 22.85
C LEU A 68 21.73 14.83 22.24
N GLU A 69 22.90 14.60 22.83
CA GLU A 69 24.20 15.06 22.31
C GLU A 69 24.73 14.17 21.18
N GLY A 70 24.46 12.87 21.23
CA GLY A 70 25.04 11.87 20.33
C GLY A 70 24.29 11.67 19.01
N ALA A 71 22.97 11.85 18.98
CA ALA A 71 22.12 11.45 17.85
C ALA A 71 22.52 12.18 16.56
N TYR A 72 22.45 13.51 16.55
CA TYR A 72 22.85 14.32 15.39
C TYR A 72 24.31 14.07 14.99
N ASN A 73 25.21 14.03 15.98
CA ASN A 73 26.64 13.84 15.75
C ASN A 73 26.96 12.47 15.13
N SER A 74 26.27 11.41 15.56
CA SER A 74 26.42 10.06 15.02
C SER A 74 25.92 9.97 13.57
N VAL A 75 24.79 10.59 13.25
CA VAL A 75 24.27 10.69 11.86
C VAL A 75 25.23 11.48 10.97
N ASN A 76 25.80 12.57 11.50
CA ASN A 76 26.82 13.35 10.81
C ASN A 76 28.11 12.56 10.58
N TYR A 77 28.56 11.79 11.58
CA TYR A 77 29.70 10.90 11.45
C TYR A 77 29.48 9.84 10.37
N ILE A 78 28.31 9.18 10.35
CA ILE A 78 27.94 8.22 9.31
C ILE A 78 28.05 8.85 7.92
N THR A 79 27.49 10.06 7.76
CA THR A 79 27.44 10.71 6.45
C THR A 79 28.80 11.21 5.97
N SER A 80 29.61 11.77 6.87
CA SER A 80 30.83 12.52 6.49
C SER A 80 32.13 11.73 6.65
N ARG A 81 32.16 10.69 7.49
CA ARG A 81 33.41 9.99 7.86
C ARG A 81 33.46 8.52 7.44
N ILE A 82 32.33 7.82 7.39
CA ILE A 82 32.30 6.41 7.01
C ILE A 82 32.41 6.28 5.48
N PRO A 83 33.32 5.45 4.94
CA PRO A 83 33.35 5.16 3.51
C PRO A 83 31.99 4.66 3.02
N SER A 84 31.42 5.33 2.02
CA SER A 84 30.05 5.08 1.52
C SER A 84 28.91 5.26 2.54
N GLY A 85 29.17 5.83 3.72
CA GLY A 85 28.15 6.03 4.75
C GLY A 85 27.02 6.98 4.31
N ALA A 86 27.34 8.03 3.56
CA ALA A 86 26.34 8.89 2.91
C ALA A 86 25.42 8.10 1.96
N LEU A 87 25.98 7.14 1.20
CA LEU A 87 25.21 6.29 0.29
C LEU A 87 24.28 5.35 1.06
N PHE A 88 24.75 4.73 2.15
CA PHE A 88 23.89 3.86 2.99
C PHE A 88 22.76 4.65 3.64
N ARG A 89 23.05 5.85 4.15
CA ARG A 89 22.03 6.74 4.71
C ARG A 89 21.00 7.15 3.67
N ALA A 90 21.46 7.56 2.49
CA ALA A 90 20.60 7.90 1.36
C ALA A 90 19.75 6.71 0.90
N THR A 91 20.34 5.50 0.85
CA THR A 91 19.63 4.27 0.50
C THR A 91 18.49 4.01 1.48
N HIS A 92 18.72 4.12 2.79
CA HIS A 92 17.66 3.95 3.79
C HIS A 92 16.53 4.98 3.62
N ARG A 93 16.90 6.26 3.46
CA ARG A 93 15.96 7.38 3.29
C ARG A 93 15.08 7.24 2.03
N TYR A 94 15.69 6.95 0.88
CA TYR A 94 14.96 6.84 -0.40
C TYR A 94 14.33 5.47 -0.62
N ALA A 95 14.82 4.40 0.03
CA ALA A 95 14.11 3.12 0.05
C ALA A 95 12.77 3.26 0.79
N ALA A 96 12.71 4.07 1.84
CA ALA A 96 11.46 4.39 2.52
C ALA A 96 10.47 5.07 1.55
N ASP A 97 10.92 6.11 0.83
CA ASP A 97 10.09 6.79 -0.18
C ASP A 97 9.59 5.84 -1.26
N ALA A 98 10.51 5.05 -1.83
CA ALA A 98 10.17 4.08 -2.85
C ALA A 98 9.14 3.06 -2.34
N MET A 99 9.33 2.54 -1.13
CA MET A 99 8.37 1.66 -0.48
C MET A 99 7.00 2.33 -0.38
N MET A 100 6.93 3.59 0.09
CA MET A 100 5.65 4.27 0.31
C MET A 100 4.94 4.54 -1.00
N ILE A 101 5.68 4.99 -2.03
CA ILE A 101 5.13 5.21 -3.37
C ILE A 101 4.52 3.92 -3.91
N PHE A 102 5.22 2.79 -3.82
CA PHE A 102 4.67 1.51 -4.29
C PHE A 102 3.48 1.03 -3.45
N VAL A 103 3.48 1.27 -2.13
CA VAL A 103 2.34 0.99 -1.26
C VAL A 103 1.13 1.83 -1.65
N LEU A 104 1.31 3.12 -1.93
CA LEU A 104 0.23 4.00 -2.40
C LEU A 104 -0.28 3.56 -3.78
N VAL A 105 0.61 3.23 -4.72
CA VAL A 105 0.23 2.65 -6.02
C VAL A 105 -0.57 1.36 -5.82
N HIS A 106 -0.16 0.49 -4.89
CA HIS A 106 -0.88 -0.73 -4.56
C HIS A 106 -2.26 -0.45 -3.99
N PHE A 107 -2.35 0.43 -3.00
CA PHE A 107 -3.58 0.85 -2.35
C PHE A 107 -4.57 1.42 -3.38
N PHE A 108 -4.15 2.42 -4.16
CA PHE A 108 -4.99 3.05 -5.17
C PHE A 108 -5.44 2.08 -6.26
N ARG A 109 -4.55 1.16 -6.68
CA ARG A 109 -4.94 0.12 -7.65
C ARG A 109 -6.00 -0.81 -7.08
N VAL A 110 -5.92 -1.21 -5.81
CA VAL A 110 -6.94 -2.04 -5.16
C VAL A 110 -8.25 -1.27 -5.00
N LEU A 111 -8.18 0.01 -4.60
CA LEU A 111 -9.32 0.90 -4.45
C LEU A 111 -10.07 1.09 -5.79
N PHE A 112 -9.37 1.47 -6.86
CA PHE A 112 -10.02 1.79 -8.14
C PHE A 112 -10.47 0.55 -8.93
N THR A 113 -9.98 -0.63 -8.56
CA THR A 113 -10.46 -1.89 -9.15
C THR A 113 -11.56 -2.56 -8.31
N ASP A 114 -12.08 -1.87 -7.28
CA ASP A 114 -13.08 -2.41 -6.34
C ASP A 114 -12.66 -3.75 -5.69
N ARG A 115 -11.36 -4.06 -5.66
CA ARG A 115 -10.80 -5.34 -5.16
C ARG A 115 -10.70 -5.41 -3.63
N TYR A 116 -11.33 -4.48 -2.92
CA TYR A 116 -11.38 -4.42 -1.45
C TYR A 116 -12.68 -4.97 -0.83
N ARG A 117 -13.66 -5.34 -1.65
CA ARG A 117 -14.99 -5.77 -1.21
C ARG A 117 -15.06 -7.29 -0.97
N GLU A 118 -16.16 -7.72 -0.35
CA GLU A 118 -16.53 -9.13 -0.17
C GLU A 118 -15.43 -9.95 0.53
N TYR A 119 -15.04 -11.09 -0.03
CA TYR A 119 -14.01 -11.99 0.49
C TYR A 119 -12.61 -11.35 0.62
N ARG A 120 -12.39 -10.14 0.06
CA ARG A 120 -11.14 -9.38 0.18
C ARG A 120 -11.16 -8.31 1.27
N ILE A 121 -12.19 -8.28 2.11
CA ILE A 121 -12.27 -7.37 3.26
C ILE A 121 -11.07 -7.55 4.21
N LEU A 122 -10.62 -8.79 4.47
CA LEU A 122 -9.51 -9.00 5.40
C LEU A 122 -8.17 -8.46 4.83
N PRO A 123 -7.75 -8.78 3.59
CA PRO A 123 -6.62 -8.12 2.95
C PRO A 123 -6.76 -6.60 2.93
N TRP A 124 -7.95 -6.06 2.72
CA TRP A 124 -8.16 -4.61 2.75
C TRP A 124 -7.90 -3.99 4.13
N ILE A 125 -8.51 -4.54 5.19
CA ILE A 125 -8.33 -4.06 6.56
C ILE A 125 -6.86 -4.12 6.96
N THR A 126 -6.23 -5.28 6.75
CA THR A 126 -4.79 -5.47 7.05
C THR A 126 -3.90 -4.56 6.21
N GLY A 127 -4.27 -4.26 4.96
CA GLY A 127 -3.56 -3.31 4.10
C GLY A 127 -3.64 -1.86 4.61
N VAL A 128 -4.81 -1.41 5.04
CA VAL A 128 -4.98 -0.07 5.64
C VAL A 128 -4.19 0.05 6.96
N LEU A 129 -4.19 -1.01 7.77
CA LEU A 129 -3.36 -1.08 8.98
C LEU A 129 -1.86 -1.03 8.64
N LEU A 130 -1.39 -1.79 7.65
CA LEU A 130 -0.01 -1.77 7.20
C LEU A 130 0.45 -0.38 6.75
N ILE A 131 -0.39 0.37 6.02
CA ILE A 131 -0.09 1.76 5.63
C ILE A 131 0.07 2.65 6.85
N THR A 132 -0.78 2.47 7.86
CA THR A 132 -0.72 3.25 9.11
C THR A 132 0.55 2.92 9.90
N VAL A 133 0.87 1.64 10.05
CA VAL A 133 2.10 1.20 10.74
C VAL A 133 3.34 1.70 10.01
N MET A 134 3.35 1.64 8.66
CA MET A 134 4.43 2.16 7.84
C MET A 134 4.62 3.67 8.01
N PHE A 135 3.52 4.43 8.04
CA PHE A 135 3.55 5.87 8.27
C PHE A 135 4.19 6.20 9.64
N ILE A 136 3.78 5.50 10.70
CA ILE A 136 4.34 5.70 12.04
C ILE A 136 5.84 5.31 12.05
N ALA A 137 6.24 4.22 11.39
CA ALA A 137 7.64 3.82 11.28
C ALA A 137 8.49 4.91 10.61
N GLY A 138 8.00 5.50 9.53
CA GLY A 138 8.65 6.64 8.88
C GLY A 138 8.79 7.82 9.84
N LEU A 139 7.70 8.22 10.50
CA LEU A 139 7.69 9.33 11.46
C LEU A 139 8.73 9.15 12.58
N THR A 140 8.79 7.98 13.21
CA THR A 140 9.79 7.72 14.25
C THR A 140 11.22 7.70 13.71
N GLY A 141 11.41 7.32 12.44
CA GLY A 141 12.71 7.36 11.77
C GLY A 141 13.22 8.79 11.57
N TYR A 142 12.36 9.73 11.15
CA TYR A 142 12.72 11.15 11.07
C TYR A 142 13.15 11.71 12.43
N MET A 143 12.43 11.36 13.49
CA MET A 143 12.77 11.81 14.85
C MET A 143 14.16 11.34 15.29
N LEU A 144 14.72 10.26 14.72
CA LEU A 144 16.06 9.81 15.09
C LEU A 144 17.19 10.63 14.47
N ILE A 145 16.93 11.42 13.42
CA ILE A 145 17.98 12.27 12.82
C ILE A 145 18.44 13.34 13.82
N TRP A 146 17.49 13.85 14.61
CA TRP A 146 17.70 14.83 15.68
C TRP A 146 18.38 16.13 15.23
N ASP A 147 18.15 16.53 13.98
CA ASP A 147 18.43 17.89 13.50
C ASP A 147 17.33 18.88 13.94
N ALA A 148 17.50 20.17 13.64
CA ALA A 148 16.55 21.22 14.03
C ALA A 148 15.11 20.92 13.56
N ASP A 149 14.95 20.40 12.34
CA ASP A 149 13.64 20.03 11.79
C ASP A 149 13.03 18.82 12.53
N SER A 150 13.83 17.82 12.88
CA SER A 150 13.40 16.65 13.64
C SER A 150 12.98 16.99 15.07
N VAL A 151 13.67 17.95 15.70
CA VAL A 151 13.28 18.46 17.02
C VAL A 151 11.94 19.20 16.93
N ALA A 152 11.75 20.06 15.93
CA ALA A 152 10.47 20.73 15.70
C ALA A 152 9.33 19.73 15.41
N LEU A 153 9.60 18.71 14.58
CA LEU A 153 8.68 17.60 14.30
C LEU A 153 8.27 16.86 15.58
N THR A 154 9.22 16.63 16.47
CA THR A 154 8.99 15.97 17.76
C THR A 154 7.99 16.77 18.60
N PHE A 155 8.21 18.09 18.77
CA PHE A 155 7.27 18.95 19.49
C PHE A 155 5.88 19.02 18.85
N ARG A 156 5.79 19.12 17.52
CA ARG A 156 4.49 19.09 16.80
C ARG A 156 3.76 17.76 16.95
N THR A 157 4.50 16.66 17.03
CA THR A 157 3.89 15.35 17.29
C THR A 157 3.36 15.27 18.73
N MET A 158 4.09 15.80 19.71
CA MET A 158 3.61 15.88 21.10
C MET A 158 2.35 16.76 21.20
N GLU A 159 2.30 17.88 20.49
CA GLU A 159 1.13 18.76 20.40
C GLU A 159 -0.09 18.00 19.87
N LEU A 160 0.07 17.25 18.76
CA LEU A 160 -1.00 16.42 18.19
C LEU A 160 -1.49 15.36 19.19
N LEU A 161 -0.57 14.63 19.82
CA LEU A 161 -0.91 13.54 20.73
C LEU A 161 -1.56 14.03 22.02
N ASN A 162 -1.09 15.14 22.58
CA ASN A 162 -1.70 15.77 23.76
C ASN A 162 -3.15 16.22 23.51
N ALA A 163 -3.49 16.56 22.28
CA ALA A 163 -4.85 16.96 21.91
C ALA A 163 -5.86 15.80 21.86
N ILE A 164 -5.42 14.53 21.96
CA ILE A 164 -6.33 13.38 22.01
C ILE A 164 -7.09 13.40 23.35
N PRO A 165 -8.44 13.44 23.34
CA PRO A 165 -9.22 13.41 24.56
C PRO A 165 -8.96 12.14 25.37
N VAL A 166 -9.01 12.27 26.70
CA VAL A 166 -8.88 11.17 27.69
C VAL A 166 -7.48 10.56 27.78
N ILE A 167 -6.88 10.14 26.67
CA ILE A 167 -5.62 9.38 26.64
C ILE A 167 -4.39 10.18 26.21
N GLY A 168 -4.58 11.37 25.61
CA GLY A 168 -3.50 12.14 24.98
C GLY A 168 -2.31 12.43 25.91
N PRO A 169 -2.52 13.06 27.08
CA PRO A 169 -1.43 13.33 28.02
C PRO A 169 -0.66 12.07 28.46
N SER A 170 -1.36 10.95 28.67
CA SER A 170 -0.74 9.68 29.05
C SER A 170 0.08 9.06 27.91
N VAL A 171 -0.43 9.10 26.68
CA VAL A 171 0.28 8.62 25.49
C VAL A 171 1.52 9.47 25.22
N THR A 172 1.41 10.78 25.31
CA THR A 172 2.57 11.69 25.16
C THR A 172 3.60 11.43 26.25
N ALA A 173 3.18 11.34 27.52
CA ALA A 173 4.08 11.05 28.63
C ALA A 173 4.80 9.69 28.48
N LEU A 174 4.13 8.67 27.91
CA LEU A 174 4.73 7.37 27.61
C LEU A 174 5.82 7.47 26.53
N LEU A 175 5.58 8.23 25.47
CA LEU A 175 6.53 8.42 24.38
C LEU A 175 7.75 9.25 24.79
N ILE A 176 7.52 10.33 25.55
CA ILE A 176 8.60 11.18 26.07
C ILE A 176 9.36 10.46 27.19
N GLY A 177 8.62 9.78 28.06
CA GLY A 177 9.13 9.13 29.25
C GLY A 177 9.26 10.03 30.47
N GLY A 178 8.46 11.08 30.55
CA GLY A 178 8.52 12.07 31.63
C GLY A 178 7.90 13.40 31.23
N GLN A 179 8.21 14.44 32.01
CA GLN A 179 7.76 15.82 31.77
C GLN A 179 8.66 16.57 30.78
N GLN A 180 9.84 16.06 30.48
CA GLN A 180 10.85 16.69 29.63
C GLN A 180 11.50 15.67 28.71
N ILE A 181 11.99 16.14 27.56
CA ILE A 181 12.77 15.34 26.62
C ILE A 181 14.13 15.04 27.26
N THR A 182 14.52 13.76 27.23
CA THR A 182 15.80 13.27 27.78
C THR A 182 16.42 12.26 26.83
N ASP A 183 17.63 11.76 27.12
CA ASP A 183 18.24 10.65 26.37
C ASP A 183 17.34 9.40 26.30
N TYR A 184 16.54 9.17 27.35
CA TYR A 184 15.57 8.08 27.36
C TYR A 184 14.45 8.26 26.32
N THR A 185 14.13 9.48 25.91
CA THR A 185 13.16 9.75 24.83
C THR A 185 13.68 9.19 23.51
N LEU A 186 14.94 9.49 23.16
CA LEU A 186 15.58 8.99 21.94
C LEU A 186 15.77 7.47 21.96
N THR A 187 16.12 6.90 23.11
CA THR A 187 16.20 5.44 23.27
C THR A 187 14.84 4.77 23.02
N ARG A 188 13.73 5.38 23.45
CA ARG A 188 12.37 4.89 23.16
C ARG A 188 12.00 5.04 21.69
N TYR A 189 12.31 6.17 21.06
CA TYR A 189 12.10 6.34 19.61
C TYR A 189 12.88 5.32 18.80
N MET A 190 14.11 5.01 19.24
CA MET A 190 14.90 3.96 18.62
C MET A 190 14.21 2.60 18.75
N PHE A 191 13.79 2.23 19.97
CA PHE A 191 13.04 0.99 20.18
C PHE A 191 11.78 0.91 19.32
N LEU A 192 10.98 1.99 19.27
CA LEU A 192 9.76 2.04 18.47
C LEU A 192 10.05 1.94 16.97
N HIS A 193 11.07 2.63 16.47
CA HIS A 193 11.45 2.58 15.06
C HIS A 193 11.97 1.19 14.63
N PHE A 194 12.46 0.38 15.56
CA PHE A 194 12.73 -1.04 15.31
C PHE A 194 11.46 -1.90 15.43
N ALA A 195 10.71 -1.74 16.52
CA ALA A 195 9.56 -2.57 16.84
C ALA A 195 8.42 -2.43 15.82
N ILE A 196 8.17 -1.22 15.33
CA ILE A 196 7.05 -0.92 14.42
C ILE A 196 7.25 -1.60 13.05
N PRO A 197 8.38 -1.42 12.33
CA PRO A 197 8.68 -2.23 11.15
C PRO A 197 8.66 -3.72 11.43
N SER A 198 9.26 -4.21 12.52
CA SER A 198 9.21 -5.64 12.88
C SER A 198 7.78 -6.17 13.02
N SER A 199 6.85 -5.38 13.56
CA SER A 199 5.44 -5.74 13.60
C SER A 199 4.79 -5.82 12.20
N MET A 200 5.32 -5.10 11.20
CA MET A 200 4.83 -5.19 9.82
C MET A 200 5.03 -6.59 9.24
N LEU A 201 6.07 -7.35 9.64
CA LEU A 201 6.24 -8.73 9.19
C LEU A 201 5.06 -9.62 9.62
N PHE A 202 4.57 -9.43 10.85
CA PHE A 202 3.37 -10.11 11.34
C PHE A 202 2.13 -9.66 10.56
N PHE A 203 1.95 -8.36 10.36
CA PHE A 203 0.81 -7.85 9.58
C PHE A 203 0.87 -8.24 8.10
N LEU A 204 2.05 -8.39 7.50
CA LEU A 204 2.23 -8.91 6.14
C LEU A 204 1.83 -10.38 6.05
N TRP A 205 2.27 -11.20 7.01
CA TRP A 205 1.80 -12.58 7.12
C TRP A 205 0.27 -12.61 7.19
N TRP A 206 -0.34 -11.82 8.07
CA TRP A 206 -1.80 -11.72 8.18
C TRP A 206 -2.46 -11.23 6.89
N HIS A 207 -1.87 -10.24 6.22
CA HIS A 207 -2.35 -9.70 4.96
C HIS A 207 -2.36 -10.76 3.85
N TYR A 208 -1.39 -11.66 3.84
CA TYR A 208 -1.28 -12.74 2.85
C TYR A 208 -2.20 -13.94 3.13
N LEU A 209 -2.61 -14.17 4.39
CA LEU A 209 -3.38 -15.36 4.78
C LEU A 209 -4.66 -15.60 3.96
N ARG A 210 -5.29 -14.53 3.46
CA ARG A 210 -6.53 -14.60 2.67
C ARG A 210 -6.36 -14.17 1.22
N ILE A 211 -5.11 -14.14 0.74
CA ILE A 211 -4.80 -13.92 -0.66
C ILE A 211 -4.36 -15.26 -1.24
N THR A 212 -5.14 -15.82 -2.16
CA THR A 212 -4.74 -17.02 -2.89
C THR A 212 -3.56 -16.69 -3.81
N ARG A 213 -2.44 -17.41 -3.63
CA ARG A 213 -1.19 -17.29 -4.42
C ARG A 213 -0.67 -15.84 -4.50
N PRO A 214 -0.30 -15.25 -3.36
CA PRO A 214 0.23 -13.90 -3.35
C PRO A 214 1.60 -13.90 -4.03
N VAL A 215 1.78 -13.00 -4.99
CA VAL A 215 3.12 -12.68 -5.51
C VAL A 215 3.79 -11.78 -4.47
N THR A 216 4.61 -12.37 -3.61
CA THR A 216 5.29 -11.67 -2.51
C THR A 216 6.67 -11.14 -2.89
N ASN A 217 7.27 -11.69 -3.95
CA ASN A 217 8.58 -11.29 -4.46
C ASN A 217 8.51 -11.06 -5.96
N ALA A 218 9.03 -9.93 -6.42
CA ALA A 218 9.21 -9.67 -7.84
C ALA A 218 10.41 -10.48 -8.38
N PRO A 219 10.52 -10.68 -9.71
CA PRO A 219 11.66 -11.36 -10.31
C PRO A 219 12.98 -10.72 -9.87
N LEU A 220 14.01 -11.55 -9.59
CA LEU A 220 15.31 -11.08 -9.11
C LEU A 220 15.89 -9.96 -9.99
N ALA A 221 15.82 -10.11 -11.32
CA ALA A 221 16.31 -9.09 -12.25
C ALA A 221 15.61 -7.73 -12.07
N LEU A 222 14.31 -7.72 -11.77
CA LEU A 222 13.58 -6.48 -11.48
C LEU A 222 14.01 -5.90 -10.14
N ASN A 223 14.15 -6.71 -9.09
CA ASN A 223 14.65 -6.23 -7.79
C ASN A 223 16.04 -5.61 -7.91
N LEU A 224 16.96 -6.26 -8.64
CA LEU A 224 18.30 -5.74 -8.89
C LEU A 224 18.26 -4.43 -9.69
N LEU A 225 17.37 -4.32 -10.67
CA LEU A 225 17.19 -3.08 -11.44
C LEU A 225 16.65 -1.95 -10.56
N MET A 226 15.64 -2.23 -9.72
CA MET A 226 15.09 -1.25 -8.78
C MET A 226 16.14 -0.81 -7.75
N PHE A 227 16.94 -1.74 -7.24
CA PHE A 227 18.03 -1.43 -6.31
C PHE A 227 19.16 -0.64 -6.95
N GLY A 228 19.61 -1.04 -8.15
CA GLY A 228 20.61 -0.29 -8.91
C GLY A 228 20.13 1.11 -9.26
N GLY A 229 18.87 1.26 -9.65
CA GLY A 229 18.22 2.56 -9.88
C GLY A 229 18.15 3.40 -8.61
N LEU A 230 17.84 2.80 -7.46
CA LEU A 230 17.87 3.46 -6.16
C LEU A 230 19.28 3.95 -5.81
N LEU A 231 20.31 3.11 -5.95
CA LEU A 231 21.70 3.50 -5.68
C LEU A 231 22.18 4.61 -6.61
N MET A 232 21.82 4.54 -7.89
CA MET A 232 22.10 5.61 -8.86
C MET A 232 21.42 6.91 -8.44
N PHE A 233 20.14 6.85 -8.05
CA PHE A 233 19.40 8.01 -7.55
C PHE A 233 20.04 8.59 -6.28
N CYS A 234 20.46 7.75 -5.34
CA CYS A 234 21.17 8.17 -4.13
C CYS A 234 22.50 8.87 -4.44
N GLY A 235 23.21 8.42 -5.48
CA GLY A 235 24.47 9.04 -5.92
C GLY A 235 24.26 10.39 -6.62
N ILE A 236 23.18 10.54 -7.38
CA ILE A 236 22.82 11.80 -8.06
C ILE A 236 22.24 12.82 -7.06
N PHE A 237 21.41 12.36 -6.12
CA PHE A 237 20.69 13.18 -5.15
C PHE A 237 21.09 12.79 -3.73
N PRO A 238 22.30 13.16 -3.26
CA PRO A 238 22.74 12.83 -1.91
C PRO A 238 21.83 13.48 -0.87
N VAL A 239 21.55 12.75 0.22
CA VAL A 239 20.76 13.28 1.34
C VAL A 239 21.65 14.18 2.20
N ALA A 240 21.35 15.48 2.21
CA ALA A 240 22.02 16.45 3.06
C ALA A 240 21.65 16.26 4.54
N ILE A 241 22.49 16.74 5.44
CA ILE A 241 22.18 16.81 6.88
C ILE A 241 21.58 18.19 7.15
N GLY A 242 20.51 18.22 7.95
CA GLY A 242 19.89 19.47 8.41
C GLY A 242 20.79 20.26 9.36
N GLN A 243 20.28 21.37 9.89
CA GLN A 243 21.01 22.16 10.86
C GLN A 243 21.09 21.42 12.21
N ALA A 244 22.19 21.61 12.93
CA ALA A 244 22.34 21.05 14.27
C ALA A 244 21.18 21.51 15.20
N PRO A 245 20.72 20.65 16.12
CA PRO A 245 19.65 21.01 17.05
C PRO A 245 20.09 22.14 17.99
N PRO A 246 19.14 22.88 18.57
CA PRO A 246 19.44 23.92 19.55
C PRO A 246 20.09 23.32 20.81
N VAL A 247 21.02 24.07 21.42
CA VAL A 247 21.75 23.64 22.63
C VAL A 247 20.82 23.48 23.84
N ASN A 248 19.76 24.30 23.92
CA ASN A 248 18.80 24.25 25.02
C ASN A 248 17.39 23.91 24.52
N LEU A 249 16.91 22.71 24.86
CA LEU A 249 15.59 22.21 24.48
C LEU A 249 14.46 22.81 25.33
N SER A 250 14.76 23.51 26.44
CA SER A 250 13.76 24.22 27.25
C SER A 250 13.35 25.57 26.64
N ASP A 251 14.15 26.09 25.71
CA ASP A 251 13.90 27.38 25.07
C ASP A 251 12.82 27.20 23.99
N MET A 252 11.57 27.18 24.45
CA MET A 252 10.34 27.14 23.64
C MET A 252 10.29 28.22 22.53
N ALA A 253 11.12 29.26 22.63
CA ALA A 253 11.29 30.29 21.62
C ALA A 253 11.90 29.78 20.29
N PHE A 254 12.58 28.61 20.30
CA PHE A 254 13.12 27.97 19.09
C PHE A 254 12.09 27.09 18.36
N ILE A 255 10.93 26.79 18.96
CA ILE A 255 10.05 25.70 18.53
C ILE A 255 9.20 26.01 17.27
N PRO A 256 8.98 27.27 16.84
CA PRO A 256 8.34 27.45 15.53
C PRO A 256 8.82 28.65 14.72
N GLN A 257 9.83 28.44 13.87
CA GLN A 257 9.85 29.08 12.55
C GLN A 257 10.05 28.03 11.47
N ALA A 258 8.96 27.28 11.26
CA ALA A 258 8.70 26.30 10.20
C ALA A 258 9.75 25.19 10.05
N ILE A 259 9.31 23.94 10.15
CA ILE A 259 9.93 22.85 9.40
C ILE A 259 10.16 23.39 7.99
N LYS A 260 11.43 23.61 7.62
CA LYS A 260 11.74 24.38 6.41
C LYS A 260 11.26 23.62 5.17
N ASP A 261 11.44 22.30 5.21
CA ASP A 261 11.06 21.36 4.17
C ASP A 261 10.15 20.29 4.77
N VAL A 262 8.84 20.51 4.69
CA VAL A 262 7.85 19.52 5.14
C VAL A 262 7.86 18.34 4.17
N ASP A 263 8.26 17.18 4.67
CA ASP A 263 8.08 15.94 3.95
C ASP A 263 6.61 15.52 4.00
N TRP A 264 5.86 15.79 2.93
CA TRP A 264 4.43 15.46 2.86
C TRP A 264 4.12 13.97 2.87
N LEU A 265 5.11 13.10 2.66
CA LEU A 265 4.89 11.65 2.66
C LEU A 265 4.79 11.11 4.08
N TYR A 266 5.60 11.64 5.01
CA TYR A 266 5.69 11.16 6.40
C TYR A 266 5.29 12.19 7.46
N MET A 267 5.31 13.47 7.13
CA MET A 267 5.04 14.58 8.04
C MET A 267 3.74 15.30 7.70
N PHE A 268 2.83 14.72 6.89
CA PHE A 268 1.60 15.41 6.52
C PHE A 268 0.73 15.90 7.70
N PRO A 269 0.59 15.17 8.83
CA PRO A 269 -0.20 15.66 9.97
C PRO A 269 0.40 16.93 10.57
N GLN A 270 1.73 16.93 10.75
CA GLN A 270 2.46 18.08 11.27
C GLN A 270 2.57 19.20 10.23
N GLY A 271 2.66 18.83 8.95
CA GLY A 271 2.65 19.74 7.80
C GLY A 271 1.37 20.56 7.73
N PHE A 272 0.22 19.98 8.09
CA PHE A 272 -1.01 20.75 8.25
C PHE A 272 -0.91 21.80 9.37
N LEU A 273 -0.30 21.48 10.50
CA LEU A 273 -0.06 22.46 11.56
C LEU A 273 0.91 23.57 11.12
N VAL A 274 1.99 23.20 10.41
CA VAL A 274 2.98 24.14 9.87
C VAL A 274 2.35 25.09 8.84
N THR A 275 1.39 24.61 8.04
CA THR A 275 0.65 25.41 7.05
C THR A 275 -0.56 26.15 7.64
N GLY A 276 -0.70 26.18 8.97
CA GLY A 276 -1.73 26.96 9.67
C GLY A 276 -3.11 26.31 9.76
N LYS A 277 -3.22 25.00 9.48
CA LYS A 277 -4.46 24.24 9.75
C LYS A 277 -4.56 23.89 11.23
N THR A 278 -5.79 23.63 11.68
CA THR A 278 -6.07 23.28 13.07
C THR A 278 -5.65 21.84 13.39
N ILE A 279 -5.40 21.55 14.67
CA ILE A 279 -5.18 20.19 15.18
C ILE A 279 -6.35 19.26 14.84
N GLY A 280 -7.59 19.77 14.92
CA GLY A 280 -8.78 19.02 14.53
C GLY A 280 -8.76 18.62 13.05
N PHE A 281 -8.31 19.50 12.15
CA PHE A 281 -8.15 19.16 10.73
C PHE A 281 -7.07 18.09 10.52
N ALA A 282 -5.92 18.22 11.19
CA ALA A 282 -4.86 17.23 11.12
C ALA A 282 -5.37 15.84 11.55
N TRP A 283 -6.05 15.73 12.70
CA TRP A 283 -6.64 14.48 13.16
C TRP A 283 -7.74 13.94 12.25
N LEU A 284 -8.57 14.81 11.67
CA LEU A 284 -9.60 14.41 10.72
C LEU A 284 -8.99 13.75 9.48
N VAL A 285 -7.85 14.24 8.98
CA VAL A 285 -7.17 13.61 7.85
C VAL A 285 -6.46 12.33 8.30
N THR A 286 -5.67 12.39 9.39
CA THR A 286 -4.82 11.28 9.84
C THR A 286 -5.60 10.08 10.35
N LEU A 287 -6.75 10.27 11.02
CA LEU A 287 -7.59 9.16 11.50
C LEU A 287 -8.86 9.00 10.67
N GLY A 288 -9.47 10.09 10.20
CA GLY A 288 -10.73 10.02 9.46
C GLY A 288 -10.57 9.35 8.09
N ILE A 289 -9.46 9.56 7.37
CA ILE A 289 -9.22 8.84 6.11
C ILE A 289 -9.04 7.34 6.35
N PRO A 290 -8.10 6.86 7.20
CA PRO A 290 -7.98 5.43 7.46
C PRO A 290 -9.27 4.80 7.99
N LEU A 291 -9.97 5.46 8.92
CA LEU A 291 -11.25 4.97 9.44
C LEU A 291 -12.32 4.88 8.35
N GLY A 292 -12.42 5.92 7.51
CA GLY A 292 -13.31 5.92 6.35
C GLY A 292 -12.99 4.77 5.39
N MET A 293 -11.70 4.49 5.15
CA MET A 293 -11.26 3.37 4.33
C MET A 293 -11.58 2.03 4.98
N LEU A 294 -11.43 1.87 6.30
CA LEU A 294 -11.81 0.65 7.01
C LEU A 294 -13.32 0.39 6.95
N LEU A 295 -14.14 1.45 6.97
CA LEU A 295 -15.60 1.35 6.87
C LEU A 295 -16.10 1.21 5.42
N LEU A 296 -15.30 1.60 4.43
CA LEU A 296 -15.66 1.62 3.02
C LEU A 296 -16.25 0.29 2.51
N PRO A 297 -15.67 -0.90 2.81
CA PRO A 297 -16.23 -2.16 2.35
C PRO A 297 -17.63 -2.41 2.89
N TYR A 298 -17.95 -1.99 4.12
CA TYR A 298 -19.24 -2.24 4.75
C TYR A 298 -20.35 -1.31 4.25
N VAL A 299 -19.99 -0.08 3.88
CA VAL A 299 -20.94 0.89 3.30
C VAL A 299 -21.26 0.56 1.85
N GLN A 300 -20.27 0.03 1.11
CA GLN A 300 -20.38 -0.25 -0.32
C GLN A 300 -20.54 -1.73 -0.67
N SER A 301 -20.52 -2.65 0.30
CA SER A 301 -20.80 -4.07 0.04
C SER A 301 -22.28 -4.25 -0.23
N LYS A 302 -22.65 -4.29 -1.51
CA LYS A 302 -23.80 -5.10 -1.89
C LYS A 302 -23.33 -6.54 -1.76
N GLN A 303 -23.72 -7.23 -0.68
CA GLN A 303 -23.58 -8.69 -0.61
C GLN A 303 -24.15 -9.25 -1.91
N PHE A 304 -23.31 -9.92 -2.69
CA PHE A 304 -23.78 -10.61 -3.88
C PHE A 304 -24.61 -11.83 -3.47
N VAL A 305 -25.90 -11.61 -3.19
CA VAL A 305 -26.89 -12.69 -3.15
C VAL A 305 -27.15 -13.07 -4.62
N GLY A 306 -26.47 -14.11 -5.12
CA GLY A 306 -26.59 -14.49 -6.54
C GLY A 306 -25.78 -15.70 -6.98
N GLN A 307 -26.28 -16.34 -8.04
CA GLN A 307 -25.88 -17.62 -8.65
C GLN A 307 -24.37 -17.81 -8.78
N PHE A 308 -23.86 -18.90 -8.21
CA PHE A 308 -22.45 -19.27 -8.22
C PHE A 308 -21.97 -19.70 -9.61
N ALA A 309 -20.65 -19.69 -9.81
CA ALA A 309 -20.06 -20.27 -11.01
C ALA A 309 -20.51 -21.74 -11.16
N GLN A 310 -20.86 -22.13 -12.38
CA GLN A 310 -21.25 -23.48 -12.74
C GLN A 310 -20.33 -23.96 -13.85
N VAL A 311 -20.05 -25.26 -13.88
CA VAL A 311 -19.23 -25.87 -14.92
C VAL A 311 -20.13 -26.51 -15.96
N VAL A 312 -19.97 -26.08 -17.21
CA VAL A 312 -20.57 -26.72 -18.37
C VAL A 312 -19.68 -27.90 -18.76
N SER A 313 -20.04 -29.10 -18.28
CA SER A 313 -19.21 -30.31 -18.40
C SER A 313 -18.78 -30.61 -19.83
N ASP A 314 -19.64 -30.38 -20.82
CA ASP A 314 -19.36 -30.66 -22.23
C ASP A 314 -18.22 -29.82 -22.81
N ASN A 315 -18.06 -28.59 -22.31
CA ASN A 315 -17.04 -27.66 -22.74
C ASN A 315 -15.74 -27.79 -21.94
N CYS A 316 -15.76 -28.52 -20.82
CA CYS A 316 -14.62 -28.60 -19.91
C CYS A 316 -13.51 -29.52 -20.44
N THR A 317 -12.34 -28.95 -20.71
CA THR A 317 -11.16 -29.66 -21.23
C THR A 317 -10.18 -30.12 -20.14
N GLY A 318 -10.41 -29.75 -18.87
CA GLY A 318 -9.53 -30.13 -17.76
C GLY A 318 -8.19 -29.40 -17.69
N CYS A 319 -8.03 -28.27 -18.39
CA CYS A 319 -6.77 -27.50 -18.50
C CYS A 319 -6.34 -26.73 -17.23
N SER A 320 -7.14 -26.78 -16.16
CA SER A 320 -6.91 -26.17 -14.84
C SER A 320 -6.69 -24.64 -14.80
N LEU A 321 -6.82 -23.90 -15.90
CA LEU A 321 -6.68 -22.43 -15.89
C LEU A 321 -7.67 -21.76 -14.92
N CYS A 322 -8.93 -22.15 -14.96
CA CYS A 322 -9.95 -21.65 -14.04
C CYS A 322 -9.64 -21.96 -12.56
N TYR A 323 -9.09 -23.15 -12.28
CA TYR A 323 -8.58 -23.54 -10.97
C TYR A 323 -7.43 -22.63 -10.54
N HIS A 324 -6.53 -22.31 -11.46
CA HIS A 324 -5.39 -21.46 -11.15
C HIS A 324 -5.75 -19.98 -10.96
N ASP A 325 -6.80 -19.53 -11.63
CA ASP A 325 -7.23 -18.13 -11.63
C ASP A 325 -8.32 -17.84 -10.59
N CYS A 326 -8.88 -18.86 -9.94
CA CYS A 326 -9.87 -18.68 -8.87
C CYS A 326 -9.20 -18.16 -7.59
N PRO A 327 -9.43 -16.90 -7.19
CA PRO A 327 -8.76 -16.32 -6.02
C PRO A 327 -9.43 -16.71 -4.69
N TYR A 328 -10.43 -17.60 -4.74
CA TYR A 328 -11.19 -18.05 -3.58
C TYR A 328 -11.09 -19.56 -3.38
N GLU A 329 -10.28 -20.25 -4.19
CA GLU A 329 -10.15 -21.72 -4.15
C GLU A 329 -11.51 -22.42 -4.22
N ALA A 330 -12.43 -21.78 -4.93
CA ALA A 330 -13.78 -22.27 -5.16
C ALA A 330 -13.87 -23.21 -6.35
N ILE A 331 -12.76 -23.49 -7.02
CA ILE A 331 -12.71 -24.46 -8.12
C ILE A 331 -11.73 -25.54 -7.68
N GLU A 332 -12.15 -26.78 -7.81
CA GLU A 332 -11.33 -27.96 -7.61
C GLU A 332 -11.27 -28.75 -8.92
N MET A 333 -10.16 -29.44 -9.17
CA MET A 333 -10.02 -30.31 -10.34
C MET A 333 -10.22 -31.75 -9.88
N HIS A 334 -11.32 -32.36 -10.31
CA HIS A 334 -11.64 -33.75 -10.01
C HIS A 334 -11.34 -34.62 -11.23
N ASP A 335 -11.11 -35.91 -11.00
CA ASP A 335 -11.03 -36.86 -12.10
C ASP A 335 -12.41 -37.03 -12.74
N ARG A 336 -12.41 -37.21 -14.06
CA ARG A 336 -13.62 -37.26 -14.88
C ARG A 336 -13.85 -38.69 -15.35
N ASP A 337 -15.03 -39.24 -15.04
CA ASP A 337 -15.44 -40.61 -15.43
C ASP A 337 -16.36 -40.65 -16.66
N ASP A 338 -16.54 -39.51 -17.32
CA ASP A 338 -17.32 -39.43 -18.56
C ASP A 338 -16.53 -40.00 -19.75
N ASN A 339 -17.20 -40.56 -20.76
CA ASN A 339 -16.64 -41.09 -22.02
C ASN A 339 -15.92 -40.04 -22.92
N THR A 340 -15.47 -38.93 -22.36
CA THR A 340 -14.71 -37.89 -23.04
C THR A 340 -13.21 -38.22 -23.03
N LYS A 341 -12.47 -37.62 -23.96
CA LYS A 341 -11.00 -37.74 -24.02
C LYS A 341 -10.25 -37.03 -22.87
N PHE A 342 -10.95 -36.25 -22.04
CA PHE A 342 -10.36 -35.41 -21.01
C PHE A 342 -10.47 -36.07 -19.64
N LYS A 343 -9.35 -36.18 -18.92
CA LYS A 343 -9.25 -36.92 -17.65
C LYS A 343 -9.70 -36.14 -16.42
N ARG A 344 -9.84 -34.81 -16.52
CA ARG A 344 -10.15 -33.95 -15.38
C ARG A 344 -11.32 -33.02 -15.70
N ILE A 345 -12.12 -32.71 -14.69
CA ILE A 345 -13.22 -31.74 -14.76
C ILE A 345 -13.08 -30.74 -13.62
N ALA A 346 -13.45 -29.48 -13.89
CA ALA A 346 -13.54 -28.46 -12.86
C ALA A 346 -14.85 -28.65 -12.07
N VAL A 347 -14.80 -28.55 -10.75
CA VAL A 347 -15.96 -28.58 -9.86
C VAL A 347 -15.95 -27.32 -9.02
N VAL A 348 -17.10 -26.64 -8.90
CA VAL A 348 -17.20 -25.40 -8.12
C VAL A 348 -17.68 -25.71 -6.70
N ASP A 349 -16.86 -25.37 -5.69
CA ASP A 349 -17.28 -25.30 -4.29
C ASP A 349 -18.09 -24.02 -4.07
N VAL A 350 -19.41 -24.20 -3.96
CA VAL A 350 -20.37 -23.11 -3.73
C VAL A 350 -20.12 -22.37 -2.42
N GLY A 351 -19.62 -23.03 -1.39
CA GLY A 351 -19.30 -22.41 -0.09
C GLY A 351 -18.14 -21.42 -0.16
N ARG A 352 -17.27 -21.58 -1.17
CA ARG A 352 -16.11 -20.70 -1.41
C ARG A 352 -16.33 -19.75 -2.60
N CYS A 353 -17.31 -20.00 -3.45
CA CYS A 353 -17.50 -19.27 -4.69
C CYS A 353 -18.02 -17.86 -4.44
N ALA A 354 -17.16 -16.87 -4.73
CA ALA A 354 -17.52 -15.46 -4.60
C ALA A 354 -18.29 -14.87 -5.79
N ASN A 355 -18.64 -15.68 -6.79
CA ASN A 355 -19.35 -15.19 -7.97
C ASN A 355 -18.63 -14.03 -8.70
N CYS A 356 -17.29 -14.07 -8.76
CA CYS A 356 -16.47 -12.96 -9.26
C CYS A 356 -16.22 -12.96 -10.78
N GLY A 357 -16.51 -14.06 -11.48
CA GLY A 357 -16.33 -14.16 -12.94
C GLY A 357 -14.92 -14.36 -13.46
N LEU A 358 -13.89 -14.33 -12.60
CA LEU A 358 -12.50 -14.54 -13.06
C LEU A 358 -12.30 -15.88 -13.76
N CYS A 359 -12.91 -16.93 -13.23
CA CYS A 359 -12.89 -18.27 -13.82
C CYS A 359 -13.60 -18.35 -15.19
N VAL A 360 -14.62 -17.52 -15.42
CA VAL A 360 -15.31 -17.41 -16.72
C VAL A 360 -14.36 -16.76 -17.74
N GLY A 361 -13.69 -15.67 -17.36
CA GLY A 361 -12.71 -15.00 -18.21
C GLY A 361 -11.46 -15.82 -18.50
N ALA A 362 -11.02 -16.65 -17.54
CA ALA A 362 -9.89 -17.57 -17.68
C ALA A 362 -10.21 -18.75 -18.62
N CYS A 363 -11.49 -19.09 -18.78
CA CYS A 363 -11.90 -20.26 -19.53
C CYS A 363 -12.08 -19.93 -21.02
N ALA A 364 -11.03 -20.12 -21.82
CA ALA A 364 -11.09 -19.98 -23.28
C ALA A 364 -12.14 -20.89 -23.95
N PHE A 365 -12.51 -21.99 -23.29
CA PHE A 365 -13.47 -22.98 -23.79
C PHE A 365 -14.91 -22.73 -23.35
N LYS A 366 -15.19 -21.64 -22.60
CA LYS A 366 -16.53 -21.33 -22.07
C LYS A 366 -17.14 -22.50 -21.28
N ALA A 367 -16.29 -23.22 -20.54
CA ALA A 367 -16.67 -24.33 -19.68
C ALA A 367 -17.12 -23.88 -18.29
N ILE A 368 -17.00 -22.60 -17.98
CA ILE A 368 -17.50 -22.04 -16.73
C ILE A 368 -18.39 -20.87 -17.08
N GLU A 369 -19.58 -20.87 -16.50
CA GLU A 369 -20.53 -19.80 -16.62
C GLU A 369 -20.95 -19.32 -15.23
N ILE A 370 -21.35 -18.06 -15.16
CA ILE A 370 -22.02 -17.50 -14.02
C ILE A 370 -23.39 -17.11 -14.54
N PRO A 371 -24.49 -17.71 -14.04
CA PRO A 371 -25.82 -17.47 -14.61
C PRO A 371 -26.32 -16.02 -14.47
N ARG A 372 -25.51 -15.15 -13.84
CA ARG A 372 -25.71 -13.72 -13.66
C ARG A 372 -25.33 -12.85 -14.84
N SER A 373 -24.72 -13.38 -15.91
CA SER A 373 -24.59 -12.59 -17.12
C SER A 373 -25.96 -12.50 -17.78
N GLN A 374 -26.54 -11.31 -17.80
CA GLN A 374 -27.58 -10.91 -18.75
C GLN A 374 -27.04 -10.96 -20.20
N THR A 375 -26.44 -12.07 -20.61
CA THR A 375 -26.08 -12.42 -21.99
C THR A 375 -27.11 -13.30 -22.69
N PRO A 376 -28.37 -13.52 -22.26
CA PRO A 376 -29.35 -13.98 -23.23
C PRO A 376 -29.55 -12.95 -24.35
N ASN A 377 -29.34 -11.66 -24.05
CA ASN A 377 -29.75 -10.60 -24.96
C ASN A 377 -28.65 -9.73 -25.55
N VAL A 378 -27.36 -9.85 -25.22
CA VAL A 378 -26.35 -9.02 -25.91
C VAL A 378 -26.26 -9.39 -27.38
N PHE A 379 -26.26 -10.69 -27.70
CA PHE A 379 -26.28 -11.13 -29.11
C PHE A 379 -27.63 -10.81 -29.79
N ALA A 380 -28.76 -10.99 -29.11
CA ALA A 380 -30.07 -10.62 -29.65
C ALA A 380 -30.24 -9.09 -29.82
N GLU A 381 -29.64 -8.28 -28.94
CA GLU A 381 -29.61 -6.82 -29.02
C GLU A 381 -28.68 -6.34 -30.14
N ILE A 382 -27.54 -7.01 -30.33
CA ILE A 382 -26.64 -6.77 -31.47
C ILE A 382 -27.33 -7.16 -32.77
N GLU A 383 -27.96 -8.34 -32.87
CA GLU A 383 -28.74 -8.77 -34.04
C GLU A 383 -29.90 -7.81 -34.31
N ALA A 384 -30.65 -7.39 -33.28
CA ALA A 384 -31.71 -6.41 -33.42
C ALA A 384 -31.20 -5.01 -33.77
N ALA A 385 -29.99 -4.63 -33.37
CA ALA A 385 -29.35 -3.38 -33.77
C ALA A 385 -28.83 -3.43 -35.20
N MET A 386 -28.25 -4.56 -35.62
CA MET A 386 -27.83 -4.81 -37.01
C MET A 386 -29.04 -4.82 -37.95
N ALA A 387 -30.12 -5.52 -37.60
CA ALA A 387 -31.35 -5.52 -38.37
C ALA A 387 -31.99 -4.13 -38.48
N ARG A 388 -31.91 -3.30 -37.42
CA ARG A 388 -32.35 -1.90 -37.47
C ARG A 388 -31.46 -1.03 -38.36
N ALA A 389 -30.15 -1.28 -38.39
CA ALA A 389 -29.22 -0.57 -39.26
C ALA A 389 -29.41 -0.95 -40.74
N GLU A 390 -29.75 -2.21 -41.03
CA GLU A 390 -30.06 -2.67 -42.39
C GLU A 390 -31.44 -2.19 -42.89
N ALA A 391 -32.38 -1.95 -41.98
CA ALA A 391 -33.72 -1.44 -42.29
C ALA A 391 -33.82 0.09 -42.38
N ALA A 392 -32.74 0.83 -42.10
CA ALA A 392 -32.72 2.28 -42.22
C ALA A 392 -32.66 2.69 -43.71
N PRO A 393 -33.62 3.48 -44.23
CA PRO A 393 -33.54 3.97 -45.60
C PRO A 393 -32.35 4.91 -45.74
N VAL A 394 -31.56 4.70 -46.81
CA VAL A 394 -30.35 5.46 -47.17
C VAL A 394 -30.63 6.95 -47.29
#